data_AF-A0A7C3YCJ8-F1
#
_entry.id   AF-A0A7C3YCJ8-F1
#
_cell.length_a   1.000
_cell.length_b   1.000
_cell.length_c   1.000
_cell.angle_alpha   90.00
_cell.angle_beta   90.00
_cell.angle_gamma   90.00
#
_symmetry.space_group_name_H-M   'P 1'
#
loop_
_entity.id
_entity.type
_entity.pdbx_description
1 polymer ?
#
loop_
_entity_poly.entity_id
_entity_poly.type
_entity_poly.pdbx_seq_one_letter_code
_entity_poly.pdbx_strand_id
1 'polypeptide(L)'
;MAQLDESNGTPVQRLTPHRPPRRSFRSWFIGRPLPTADAPHQTIGKAVGLAVFASDAMSSTAYATQEILVVLALAGAGAFVFAFPISIAIVILLAIVTVSYEQTIHAYPGGGGSYIVARDNLGELPAQTAGAALLTDYVLTVSVSIASGVAQIVSALPDLFPYRVWISIGLIFLVMLINLRGVKESGTV
;
A
#
# COMPACT_ATOMS: atom_id res chain seq x y z
N MET A 1 18.66 13.59 36.92
CA MET A 1 17.96 14.45 37.87
C MET A 1 16.60 14.76 37.28
N ALA A 2 15.53 14.27 37.91
CA ALA A 2 14.16 14.49 37.46
C ALA A 2 13.71 15.90 37.88
N GLN A 3 13.19 16.69 36.95
CA GLN A 3 12.45 17.92 37.26
C GLN A 3 10.97 17.56 37.38
N LEU A 4 10.38 17.88 38.53
CA LEU A 4 8.96 17.75 38.81
C LEU A 4 8.31 19.10 38.51
N ASP A 5 7.28 19.10 37.68
CA ASP A 5 6.48 20.28 37.34
C ASP A 5 5.16 20.19 38.12
N GLU A 6 4.99 21.01 39.15
CA GLU A 6 3.88 20.96 40.13
C GLU A 6 2.63 21.73 39.65
N SER A 7 2.15 21.49 38.42
CA SER A 7 0.97 22.23 37.90
C SER A 7 -0.30 21.40 37.64
N ASN A 8 -0.31 20.09 37.85
CA ASN A 8 -1.55 19.31 37.87
C ASN A 8 -1.27 17.96 38.50
N GLY A 9 -2.08 17.52 39.47
CA GLY A 9 -1.87 16.34 40.34
C GLY A 9 -1.85 14.96 39.67
N THR A 10 -1.31 14.83 38.47
CA THR A 10 -1.03 13.58 37.78
C THR A 10 0.47 13.53 37.51
N PRO A 11 1.23 12.58 38.09
CA PRO A 11 2.66 12.47 37.82
C PRO A 11 2.86 11.97 36.40
N VAL A 12 2.99 12.88 35.44
CA VAL A 12 3.39 12.55 34.07
C VAL A 12 4.90 12.31 34.10
N GLN A 13 5.29 11.06 34.32
CA GLN A 13 6.69 10.65 34.28
C GLN A 13 7.20 10.75 32.84
N ARG A 14 7.76 11.91 32.49
CA ARG A 14 8.42 12.13 31.21
C ARG A 14 9.67 11.24 31.20
N LEU A 15 9.55 10.02 30.65
CA LEU A 15 10.66 9.11 30.42
C LEU A 15 11.69 9.83 29.55
N THR A 16 12.78 10.29 30.15
CA THR A 16 13.96 10.75 29.41
C THR A 16 14.36 9.65 28.42
N PRO A 17 14.43 9.91 27.11
CA PRO A 17 14.84 8.89 26.15
C PRO A 17 16.26 8.46 26.48
N HIS A 18 16.36 7.24 26.97
CA HIS A 18 17.58 6.65 27.49
C HIS A 18 18.39 6.08 26.33
N ARG A 19 19.58 6.67 26.08
CA ARG A 19 20.69 6.23 25.21
C ARG A 19 20.38 5.95 23.72
N PRO A 20 21.15 6.54 22.77
CA PRO A 20 21.10 6.07 21.39
C PRO A 20 21.55 4.60 21.33
N PRO A 21 20.82 3.70 20.65
CA PRO A 21 21.24 2.31 20.50
C PRO A 21 22.58 2.27 19.74
N ARG A 22 23.50 1.39 20.18
CA ARG A 22 24.75 1.12 19.47
C ARG A 22 24.44 0.75 18.02
N ARG A 23 25.18 1.33 17.07
CA ARG A 23 25.10 1.00 15.64
C ARG A 23 25.36 -0.51 15.46
N SER A 24 24.28 -1.27 15.32
CA SER A 24 24.28 -2.68 14.95
C SER A 24 23.97 -2.79 13.45
N PHE A 25 24.41 -3.86 12.78
CA PHE A 25 24.01 -4.15 11.39
C PHE A 25 22.49 -4.07 11.21
N ARG A 26 21.71 -4.45 12.25
CA ARG A 26 20.26 -4.26 12.30
C ARG A 26 19.83 -2.78 12.24
N SER A 27 20.49 -1.87 12.94
CA SER A 27 20.18 -0.42 12.87
C SER A 27 20.63 0.25 11.56
N TRP A 28 21.51 -0.39 10.79
CA TRP A 28 21.92 0.06 9.45
C TRP A 28 20.98 -0.45 8.35
N PHE A 29 20.43 -1.66 8.51
CA PHE A 29 19.41 -2.23 7.62
C PHE A 29 17.99 -1.70 7.90
N ILE A 30 17.60 -1.59 9.17
CA ILE A 30 16.23 -1.27 9.64
C ILE A 30 16.07 0.24 9.94
N GLY A 31 17.14 1.02 9.89
CA GLY A 31 17.10 2.43 10.28
C GLY A 31 16.90 2.64 11.78
N ARG A 32 16.72 3.90 12.19
CA ARG A 32 16.40 4.26 13.57
C ARG A 32 14.93 3.93 13.82
N PRO A 33 14.54 3.35 14.97
CA PRO A 33 13.14 3.18 15.31
C PRO A 33 12.47 4.55 15.28
N LEU A 34 11.49 4.74 14.40
CA LEU A 34 10.67 5.95 14.41
C LEU A 34 9.90 5.95 15.73
N PRO A 35 10.05 6.98 16.59
CA PRO A 35 9.21 7.12 17.76
C PRO A 35 7.77 7.23 17.28
N THR A 36 6.95 6.23 17.59
CA THR A 36 5.53 6.14 17.24
C THR A 36 4.66 7.20 17.94
N ALA A 37 5.29 8.19 18.60
CA ALA A 37 4.65 9.21 19.41
C ALA A 37 4.23 10.46 18.63
N ASP A 38 4.77 10.71 17.43
CA ASP A 38 4.51 11.96 16.67
C ASP A 38 3.68 11.77 15.37
N ALA A 39 3.22 10.55 15.08
CA ALA A 39 2.43 10.24 13.87
C ALA A 39 1.01 10.88 13.78
N PRO A 40 0.29 11.25 14.87
CA PRO A 40 -1.08 11.75 14.75
C PRO A 40 -1.22 13.14 14.11
N HIS A 41 -0.14 13.94 14.04
CA HIS A 41 -0.20 15.35 13.62
C HIS A 41 0.38 15.64 12.23
N GLN A 42 0.72 14.61 11.45
CA GLN A 42 1.09 14.79 10.03
C GLN A 42 0.00 14.21 9.12
N THR A 43 -1.15 14.89 9.07
CA THR A 43 -2.09 14.65 7.98
C THR A 43 -1.43 15.08 6.68
N ILE A 44 -1.22 14.13 5.77
CA ILE A 44 -0.74 14.41 4.44
C ILE A 44 -1.79 15.29 3.74
N GLY A 45 -1.37 16.42 3.15
CA GLY A 45 -2.29 17.31 2.43
C GLY A 45 -3.01 16.58 1.31
N LYS A 46 -4.26 16.97 0.99
CA LYS A 46 -5.13 16.28 0.03
C LYS A 46 -4.45 15.95 -1.30
N ALA A 47 -3.62 16.85 -1.82
CA ALA A 47 -2.89 16.65 -3.07
C ALA A 47 -1.84 15.53 -2.98
N VAL A 48 -1.04 15.51 -1.92
CA VAL A 48 -0.02 14.48 -1.70
C VAL A 48 -0.68 13.15 -1.35
N GLY A 49 -1.77 13.17 -0.57
CA GLY A 49 -2.58 11.99 -0.29
C GLY A 49 -3.14 11.39 -1.59
N LEU A 50 -3.74 12.23 -2.45
CA LEU A 50 -4.24 11.80 -3.74
C LEU A 50 -3.12 11.20 -4.61
N ALA A 51 -1.95 11.83 -4.69
CA ALA A 51 -0.84 11.30 -5.48
C ALA A 51 -0.38 9.92 -5.00
N VAL A 52 -0.24 9.75 -3.67
CA VAL A 52 0.19 8.47 -3.07
C VAL A 52 -0.87 7.38 -3.29
N PHE A 53 -2.15 7.67 -3.03
CA PHE A 53 -3.22 6.67 -3.19
C PHE A 53 -3.58 6.40 -4.65
N ALA A 54 -3.47 7.38 -5.54
CA ALA A 54 -3.71 7.21 -6.97
C ALA A 54 -2.61 6.37 -7.65
N SER A 55 -1.41 6.30 -7.07
CA SER A 55 -0.32 5.49 -7.61
C SER A 55 -0.68 4.01 -7.68
N ASP A 56 -1.43 3.48 -6.71
CA ASP A 56 -1.84 2.08 -6.68
C ASP A 56 -2.85 1.76 -7.80
N ALA A 57 -3.83 2.65 -7.98
CA ALA A 57 -4.79 2.56 -9.07
C ALA A 57 -4.13 2.69 -10.45
N MET A 58 -3.17 3.61 -10.62
CA MET A 58 -2.41 3.75 -11.86
C MET A 58 -1.50 2.54 -12.14
N SER A 59 -0.85 1.98 -11.12
CA SER A 59 -0.06 0.76 -11.27
C SER A 59 -0.93 -0.39 -11.78
N SER A 60 -2.14 -0.52 -11.21
CA SER A 60 -3.11 -1.56 -11.59
C SER A 60 -3.54 -1.48 -13.05
N THR A 61 -3.80 -0.29 -13.58
CA THR A 61 -4.20 -0.13 -14.99
C THR A 61 -3.05 -0.41 -15.96
N ALA A 62 -1.80 -0.17 -15.54
CA ALA A 62 -0.61 -0.41 -16.37
C ALA A 62 -0.40 -1.89 -16.71
N TYR A 63 -0.77 -2.82 -15.82
CA TYR A 63 -0.69 -4.26 -16.11
C TYR A 63 -2.03 -4.89 -16.51
N ALA A 64 -3.16 -4.44 -15.95
CA ALA A 64 -4.46 -5.08 -16.16
C ALA A 64 -4.91 -5.00 -17.63
N THR A 65 -4.62 -3.90 -18.32
CA THR A 65 -4.99 -3.69 -19.73
C THR A 65 -4.36 -4.75 -20.64
N GLN A 66 -3.07 -5.03 -20.47
CA GLN A 66 -2.37 -6.07 -21.22
C GLN A 66 -2.94 -7.45 -20.90
N GLU A 67 -3.15 -7.78 -19.63
CA GLU A 67 -3.66 -9.09 -19.22
C GLU A 67 -5.06 -9.38 -19.79
N ILE A 68 -5.95 -8.37 -19.82
CA ILE A 68 -7.27 -8.50 -20.47
C ILE A 68 -7.11 -8.90 -21.95
N LEU A 69 -6.19 -8.26 -22.68
CA LEU A 69 -5.96 -8.57 -24.09
C LEU A 69 -5.36 -9.96 -24.28
N VAL A 70 -4.46 -10.40 -23.41
CA VAL A 70 -3.88 -11.75 -23.45
C VAL A 70 -4.97 -12.80 -23.24
N VAL A 71 -5.84 -12.62 -22.26
CA VAL A 71 -6.95 -13.55 -22.00
C VAL A 71 -7.93 -13.58 -23.18
N LEU A 72 -8.26 -12.44 -23.78
CA LEU A 72 -9.09 -12.38 -24.99
C LEU A 72 -8.40 -13.06 -26.18
N ALA A 73 -7.09 -12.88 -26.34
CA ALA A 73 -6.32 -13.55 -27.38
C ALA A 73 -6.39 -15.09 -27.24
N LEU A 74 -6.31 -15.60 -26.00
CA LEU A 74 -6.47 -17.02 -25.70
C LEU A 74 -7.89 -17.53 -25.99
N ALA A 75 -8.91 -16.69 -25.77
CA ALA A 75 -10.30 -17.00 -26.11
C ALA A 75 -10.57 -16.97 -27.64
N GLY A 76 -9.67 -16.36 -28.42
CA GLY A 76 -9.70 -16.33 -29.88
C GLY A 76 -9.82 -14.92 -30.46
N ALA A 77 -9.41 -14.73 -31.71
CA ALA A 77 -9.33 -13.41 -32.35
C ALA A 77 -10.67 -12.65 -32.42
N GLY A 78 -11.81 -13.35 -32.45
CA GLY A 78 -13.14 -12.72 -32.40
C GLY A 78 -13.48 -12.10 -31.03
N ALA A 79 -12.78 -12.49 -29.98
CA ALA A 79 -13.05 -12.03 -28.62
C ALA A 79 -12.55 -10.60 -28.37
N PHE A 80 -11.64 -10.06 -29.18
CA PHE A 80 -11.15 -8.68 -29.03
C PHE A 80 -12.27 -7.63 -29.15
N VAL A 81 -13.38 -7.96 -29.81
CA VAL A 81 -14.58 -7.09 -29.85
C VAL A 81 -15.14 -6.84 -28.45
N PHE A 82 -14.91 -7.75 -27.49
CA PHE A 82 -15.34 -7.59 -26.11
C PHE A 82 -14.43 -6.66 -25.27
N ALA A 83 -13.26 -6.25 -25.75
CA ALA A 83 -12.36 -5.38 -24.98
C ALA A 83 -13.04 -4.04 -24.62
N PHE A 84 -13.77 -3.45 -25.58
CA PHE A 84 -14.49 -2.19 -25.37
C PHE A 84 -15.66 -2.31 -24.37
N PRO A 85 -16.61 -3.25 -24.51
CA PRO A 85 -17.68 -3.41 -23.53
C PRO A 85 -17.18 -3.82 -22.14
N ILE A 86 -16.11 -4.62 -22.05
CA ILE A 86 -15.45 -4.93 -20.76
C ILE A 86 -14.93 -3.66 -20.11
N SER A 87 -14.27 -2.78 -20.89
CA SER A 87 -13.75 -1.50 -20.38
C SER A 87 -14.88 -0.61 -19.84
N ILE A 88 -16.02 -0.53 -20.54
CA ILE A 88 -17.20 0.21 -20.06
C ILE A 88 -17.72 -0.39 -18.76
N ALA A 89 -17.83 -1.73 -18.67
CA ALA A 89 -18.26 -2.40 -17.45
C ALA A 89 -17.35 -2.11 -16.26
N ILE A 90 -16.02 -2.08 -16.48
CA ILE A 90 -15.03 -1.71 -15.45
C ILE A 90 -15.23 -0.26 -14.99
N VAL A 91 -15.43 0.69 -15.92
CA VAL A 91 -15.68 2.10 -15.57
C VAL A 91 -16.96 2.24 -14.72
N ILE A 92 -18.03 1.55 -15.10
CA ILE A 92 -19.28 1.54 -14.33
C ILE A 92 -19.04 0.95 -12.93
N LEU A 93 -18.31 -0.17 -12.84
CA LEU A 93 -17.98 -0.79 -11.56
C LEU A 93 -17.17 0.16 -10.67
N LEU A 94 -16.17 0.85 -11.22
CA LEU A 94 -15.38 1.83 -10.48
C LEU A 94 -16.23 3.00 -9.99
N ALA A 95 -17.21 3.45 -10.76
CA ALA A 95 -18.15 4.49 -10.32
C ALA A 95 -18.99 4.01 -9.12
N ILE A 96 -19.50 2.77 -9.17
CA ILE A 96 -20.25 2.18 -8.06
C ILE A 96 -19.37 2.07 -6.80
N VAL A 97 -18.15 1.58 -6.94
CA VAL A 97 -17.18 1.45 -5.83
C VAL A 97 -16.86 2.82 -5.25
N THR A 98 -16.67 3.84 -6.09
CA THR A 98 -16.37 5.21 -5.65
C THR A 98 -17.50 5.77 -4.79
N VAL A 99 -18.76 5.65 -5.23
CA VAL A 99 -19.93 6.10 -4.46
C VAL A 99 -20.06 5.31 -3.15
N SER A 100 -19.83 4.00 -3.17
CA SER A 100 -19.86 3.15 -1.97
C SER A 100 -18.78 3.56 -0.96
N TYR A 101 -17.58 3.90 -1.42
CA TYR A 101 -16.50 4.37 -0.57
C TYR A 101 -16.79 5.74 0.01
N GLU A 102 -17.37 6.65 -0.77
CA GLU A 102 -17.81 7.95 -0.28
C GLU A 102 -18.83 7.81 0.86
N GLN A 103 -19.84 6.94 0.70
CA GLN A 103 -20.81 6.67 1.75
C GLN A 103 -20.14 6.10 3.01
N THR A 104 -19.20 5.18 2.84
CA THR A 104 -18.47 4.55 3.95
C THR A 104 -17.61 5.56 4.70
N ILE A 105 -16.90 6.44 3.99
CA ILE A 105 -16.06 7.49 4.59
C ILE A 105 -16.92 8.46 5.42
N HIS A 106 -18.10 8.84 4.93
CA HIS A 106 -19.03 9.70 5.67
C HIS A 106 -19.62 9.00 6.90
N ALA A 107 -19.91 7.70 6.81
CA ALA A 107 -20.43 6.91 7.92
C ALA A 107 -19.36 6.62 9.00
N TYR A 108 -18.08 6.57 8.62
CA TYR A 108 -16.94 6.26 9.50
C TYR A 108 -15.88 7.38 9.49
N PRO A 109 -16.17 8.58 10.04
CA PRO A 109 -15.28 9.74 9.99
C PRO A 109 -13.98 9.57 10.80
N GLY A 110 -13.95 8.62 11.76
CA GLY A 110 -12.74 8.25 12.51
C GLY A 110 -11.79 7.33 11.74
N GLY A 111 -12.11 6.96 10.50
CA GLY A 111 -11.41 5.94 9.72
C GLY A 111 -12.05 4.57 9.91
N GLY A 112 -12.70 4.07 8.86
CA GLY A 112 -13.31 2.74 8.82
C GLY A 112 -12.73 1.92 7.67
N GLY A 113 -11.70 1.13 7.95
CA GLY A 113 -11.23 0.11 7.00
C GLY A 113 -12.24 -1.02 6.87
N SER A 114 -12.15 -1.83 5.80
CA SER A 114 -13.10 -2.93 5.54
C SER A 114 -13.26 -3.90 6.71
N TYR A 115 -12.22 -4.10 7.52
CA TYR A 115 -12.29 -4.87 8.77
C TYR A 115 -13.24 -4.24 9.81
N ILE A 116 -13.12 -2.94 10.08
CA ILE A 116 -13.93 -2.24 11.08
C ILE A 116 -15.39 -2.19 10.62
N VAL A 117 -15.61 -1.86 9.35
CA VAL A 117 -16.96 -1.83 8.75
C VAL A 117 -17.61 -3.21 8.80
N ALA A 118 -16.89 -4.28 8.43
CA ALA A 118 -17.41 -5.64 8.50
C ALA A 118 -17.70 -6.07 9.95
N ARG A 119 -16.85 -5.70 10.91
CA ARG A 119 -17.04 -6.06 12.31
C ARG A 119 -18.29 -5.43 12.90
N ASP A 120 -18.50 -4.15 12.63
CA ASP A 120 -19.60 -3.39 13.20
C ASP A 120 -20.96 -3.79 12.59
N ASN A 121 -20.98 -4.28 11.34
CA ASN A 121 -22.23 -4.60 10.62
C ASN A 121 -22.54 -6.10 10.53
N LEU A 122 -21.52 -6.97 10.50
CA LEU A 122 -21.67 -8.40 10.20
C LEU A 122 -21.07 -9.31 11.29
N GLY A 123 -20.37 -8.73 12.27
CA GLY A 123 -19.74 -9.46 13.37
C GLY A 123 -18.33 -9.94 13.05
N GLU A 124 -17.81 -10.79 13.94
CA GLU A 124 -16.37 -11.08 14.00
C GLU A 124 -15.84 -11.94 12.85
N LEU A 125 -16.52 -13.04 12.48
CA LEU A 125 -16.04 -13.94 11.43
C LEU A 125 -15.94 -13.26 10.04
N PRO A 126 -16.96 -12.50 9.58
CA PRO A 126 -16.85 -11.74 8.34
C PRO A 126 -15.73 -10.69 8.40
N ALA A 127 -15.53 -10.05 9.56
CA ALA A 127 -14.45 -9.10 9.75
C ALA A 127 -13.07 -9.74 9.63
N GLN A 128 -12.84 -10.88 10.28
CA GLN A 128 -11.59 -11.64 10.18
C GLN A 128 -11.31 -12.05 8.72
N THR A 129 -12.35 -12.47 7.99
CA THR A 129 -12.25 -12.75 6.55
C THR A 129 -11.83 -11.52 5.76
N ALA A 130 -12.45 -10.36 6.03
CA ALA A 130 -12.06 -9.09 5.41
C ALA A 130 -10.60 -8.71 5.72
N GLY A 131 -10.14 -8.92 6.96
CA GLY A 131 -8.76 -8.70 7.36
C GLY A 131 -7.77 -9.62 6.63
N ALA A 132 -8.09 -10.91 6.53
CA ALA A 132 -7.27 -11.87 5.80
C ALA A 132 -7.20 -11.56 4.30
N ALA A 133 -8.33 -11.14 3.71
CA ALA A 133 -8.40 -10.69 2.33
C ALA A 133 -7.50 -9.46 2.10
N LEU A 134 -7.56 -8.44 2.97
CA LEU A 134 -6.69 -7.26 2.87
C LEU A 134 -5.20 -7.60 2.97
N LEU A 135 -4.80 -8.48 3.88
CA LEU A 135 -3.40 -8.88 4.01
C LEU A 135 -2.91 -9.60 2.74
N THR A 136 -3.77 -10.46 2.18
CA THR A 136 -3.47 -11.17 0.93
C THR A 136 -3.38 -10.20 -0.23
N ASP A 137 -4.31 -9.25 -0.32
CA ASP A 137 -4.34 -8.18 -1.32
C ASP A 137 -3.04 -7.38 -1.30
N TYR A 138 -2.58 -6.92 -0.12
CA TYR A 138 -1.30 -6.19 -0.03
C TYR A 138 -0.09 -7.00 -0.53
N VAL A 139 -0.04 -8.30 -0.25
CA VAL A 139 1.03 -9.17 -0.75
C VAL A 139 0.95 -9.32 -2.27
N LEU A 140 -0.26 -9.51 -2.80
CA LEU A 140 -0.49 -9.64 -4.24
C LEU A 140 -0.18 -8.35 -4.99
N THR A 141 -0.61 -7.20 -4.48
CA THR A 141 -0.39 -5.89 -5.11
C THR A 141 1.10 -5.60 -5.28
N VAL A 142 1.91 -5.82 -4.25
CA VAL A 142 3.37 -5.66 -4.35
C VAL A 142 3.96 -6.68 -5.34
N SER A 143 3.54 -7.94 -5.26
CA SER A 143 4.07 -9.02 -6.11
C SER A 143 3.77 -8.79 -7.59
N VAL A 144 2.53 -8.47 -7.93
CA VAL A 144 2.07 -8.24 -9.31
C VAL A 144 2.67 -6.96 -9.88
N SER A 145 2.72 -5.88 -9.10
CA SER A 145 3.33 -4.62 -9.55
C SER A 145 4.80 -4.79 -9.91
N ILE A 146 5.59 -5.48 -9.06
CA ILE A 146 7.00 -5.75 -9.36
C ILE A 146 7.15 -6.70 -10.54
N ALA A 147 6.34 -7.76 -10.63
CA ALA A 147 6.40 -8.69 -11.75
C ALA A 147 6.11 -8.00 -13.10
N SER A 148 5.09 -7.14 -13.15
CA SER A 148 4.78 -6.33 -14.33
C SER A 148 5.90 -5.33 -14.65
N GLY A 149 6.45 -4.65 -13.63
CA GLY A 149 7.57 -3.74 -13.83
C GLY A 149 8.80 -4.44 -14.43
N VAL A 150 9.12 -5.63 -13.94
CA VAL A 150 10.23 -6.44 -14.50
C VAL A 150 9.90 -6.94 -15.91
N ALA A 151 8.64 -7.30 -16.19
CA ALA A 151 8.24 -7.67 -17.55
C ALA A 151 8.47 -6.52 -18.55
N GLN A 152 8.21 -5.28 -18.16
CA GLN A 152 8.49 -4.09 -18.98
C GLN A 152 10.00 -3.88 -19.18
N ILE A 153 10.82 -4.06 -18.14
CA ILE A 153 12.29 -3.98 -18.24
C ILE A 153 12.83 -5.04 -19.21
N VAL A 154 12.38 -6.29 -19.08
CA VAL A 154 12.83 -7.40 -19.91
C VAL A 154 12.34 -7.26 -21.35
N SER A 155 11.18 -6.64 -21.58
CA SER A 155 10.70 -6.29 -22.92
C SER A 155 11.66 -5.33 -23.63
N ALA A 156 12.24 -4.37 -22.90
CA ALA A 156 13.25 -3.45 -23.44
C ALA A 156 14.65 -4.08 -23.57
N LEU A 157 15.00 -5.02 -22.67
CA LEU A 157 16.30 -5.69 -22.63
C LEU A 157 16.12 -7.22 -22.56
N PRO A 158 15.95 -7.91 -23.71
CA PRO A 158 15.60 -9.33 -23.76
C PRO A 158 16.62 -10.26 -23.10
N ASP A 159 17.91 -9.88 -23.08
CA ASP A 159 18.98 -10.66 -22.45
C ASP A 159 18.78 -10.85 -20.93
N LEU A 160 17.95 -10.00 -20.30
CA LEU A 160 17.60 -10.11 -18.88
C LEU A 160 16.49 -11.15 -18.60
N PHE A 161 15.85 -11.71 -19.63
CA PHE A 161 14.73 -12.66 -19.48
C PHE A 161 15.02 -13.87 -18.57
N PRO A 162 16.22 -14.51 -18.62
CA PRO A 162 16.55 -15.61 -17.71
C PRO A 162 16.64 -15.17 -16.24
N TYR A 163 16.93 -13.90 -15.98
CA TYR A 163 17.16 -13.35 -14.64
C TYR A 163 15.93 -12.69 -14.02
N ARG A 164 14.79 -12.65 -14.73
CA ARG A 164 13.57 -11.92 -14.31
C ARG A 164 13.14 -12.22 -12.87
N VAL A 165 13.21 -13.48 -12.43
CA VAL A 165 12.84 -13.89 -11.06
C VAL A 165 13.79 -13.26 -10.03
N TRP A 166 15.09 -13.32 -10.29
CA TRP A 166 16.10 -12.74 -9.41
C TRP A 166 16.03 -11.22 -9.36
N ILE A 167 15.73 -10.58 -10.50
CA ILE A 167 15.49 -9.14 -10.57
C ILE A 167 14.26 -8.76 -9.74
N SER A 168 13.14 -9.48 -9.89
CA SER A 168 11.93 -9.23 -9.09
C SER A 168 12.18 -9.36 -7.60
N ILE A 169 12.86 -10.42 -7.16
CA ILE A 169 13.22 -10.61 -5.75
C ILE A 169 14.11 -9.44 -5.28
N GLY A 170 15.12 -9.06 -6.07
CA GLY A 170 16.01 -7.94 -5.76
C GLY A 170 15.26 -6.62 -5.60
N LEU A 171 14.28 -6.33 -6.46
CA LEU A 171 13.45 -5.14 -6.39
C LEU A 171 12.52 -5.16 -5.16
N ILE A 172 11.89 -6.30 -4.83
CA ILE A 172 11.10 -6.45 -3.60
C ILE A 172 11.97 -6.16 -2.37
N PHE A 173 13.19 -6.73 -2.33
CA PHE A 173 14.14 -6.44 -1.26
C PHE A 173 14.50 -4.96 -1.21
N LEU A 174 14.75 -4.32 -2.34
CA LEU A 174 15.05 -2.89 -2.41
C LEU A 174 13.89 -2.05 -1.88
N VAL A 175 12.66 -2.31 -2.30
CA VAL A 175 11.45 -1.62 -1.81
C VAL A 175 11.29 -1.86 -0.32
N MET A 176 11.49 -3.08 0.17
CA MET A 176 11.46 -3.40 1.59
C MET A 176 12.50 -2.57 2.36
N LEU A 177 13.74 -2.44 1.86
CA LEU A 177 14.78 -1.65 2.51
C LEU A 177 14.47 -0.16 2.54
N ILE A 178 13.89 0.37 1.47
CA ILE A 178 13.42 1.76 1.42
C ILE A 178 12.34 1.97 2.48
N ASN A 179 11.34 1.09 2.54
CA ASN A 179 10.25 1.16 3.51
C ASN A 179 10.76 1.04 4.97
N LEU A 180 11.71 0.12 5.22
CA LEU A 180 12.30 -0.07 6.55
C LEU A 180 13.16 1.13 7.00
N ARG A 181 13.86 1.82 6.08
CA ARG A 181 14.70 2.97 6.42
C ARG A 181 13.92 4.23 6.79
N GLY A 182 12.62 4.26 6.51
CA GLY A 182 11.70 5.30 6.96
C GLY A 182 11.43 6.37 5.90
N VAL A 183 10.15 6.60 5.66
CA VAL A 183 9.50 7.51 4.69
C VAL A 183 9.70 9.01 5.04
N LYS A 184 10.82 9.39 5.65
CA LYS A 184 11.10 10.82 5.91
C LYS A 184 11.57 11.58 4.66
N GLU A 185 11.91 10.87 3.59
CA GLU A 185 12.30 11.45 2.29
C GLU A 185 11.30 11.20 1.14
N SER A 186 10.41 10.19 1.22
CA SER A 186 9.51 9.87 0.11
C SER A 186 8.30 10.80 -0.04
N GLY A 187 8.11 11.78 0.86
CA GLY A 187 7.15 12.86 0.68
C GLY A 187 7.69 14.05 -0.12
N THR A 188 8.97 13.99 -0.55
CA THR A 188 9.65 15.06 -1.30
C THR A 188 10.00 14.66 -2.73
N VAL A 189 9.75 13.41 -3.12
CA VAL A 189 10.02 12.87 -4.46
C VAL A 189 8.72 12.49 -5.16
#